data_AF-K9P6I0-F1
#
_entry.id   AF-K9P6I0-F1
#
_cell.length_a   1.000
_cell.length_b   1.000
_cell.length_c   1.000
_cell.angle_alpha   90.00
_cell.angle_beta   90.00
_cell.angle_gamma   90.00
#
_symmetry.space_group_name_H-M   'P 1'
#
loop_
_entity.id
_entity.type
_entity.pdbx_description
1 polymer ?
#
loop_
_entity_poly.entity_id
_entity_poly.type
_entity_poly.pdbx_seq_one_letter_code
_entity_poly.pdbx_strand_id
1 'polypeptide(L)'
;MSLRGNVEKVFAAIAMPTLHRHRAREQGFVLPLAMGASMVLLLGSLSAHTVSLQARMQGIREQQQRRAEDRLASAGQQLLAELHRSHPCLLALPLEHWDVHGLVCAPAPAIAALRQGQALGASYRLIDWRPQLQPAELLIELAAAGNEPTRQGAFAVQLAPAQPPTQPQPQITDVRLVGLRGVAP
;
A
#
# COMPACT_ATOMS: atom_id res chain seq x y z
N MET A 1 4.41 -7.73 15.58
CA MET A 1 3.92 -8.96 14.93
C MET A 1 4.87 -9.35 13.81
N SER A 2 5.53 -10.49 13.99
CA SER A 2 6.51 -11.07 13.07
C SER A 2 5.89 -12.36 12.52
N LEU A 3 5.66 -12.42 11.21
CA LEU A 3 5.38 -13.68 10.51
C LEU A 3 6.48 -13.86 9.47
N ARG A 4 7.67 -14.16 9.99
CA ARG A 4 8.82 -14.63 9.24
C ARG A 4 8.86 -16.15 9.36
N GLY A 5 8.81 -16.82 8.21
CA GLY A 5 9.48 -18.09 7.97
C GLY A 5 8.97 -19.32 8.72
N ASN A 6 8.13 -20.10 8.04
CA ASN A 6 8.08 -21.54 8.24
C ASN A 6 7.79 -22.22 6.90
N VAL A 7 8.81 -22.27 6.04
CA VAL A 7 8.87 -23.16 4.87
C VAL A 7 10.12 -24.07 4.98
N GLU A 8 10.67 -24.22 6.18
CA GLU A 8 11.70 -25.22 6.52
C GLU A 8 11.03 -26.41 7.21
N LYS A 9 10.34 -27.27 6.47
CA LYS A 9 9.98 -28.62 6.96
C LYS A 9 9.40 -29.55 5.89
N VAL A 10 10.00 -29.61 4.70
CA VAL A 10 9.77 -30.75 3.79
C VAL A 10 11.07 -31.11 3.06
N PHE A 11 12.17 -31.28 3.79
CA PHE A 11 13.39 -31.88 3.25
C PHE A 11 14.14 -32.60 4.38
N ALA A 12 13.64 -33.78 4.79
CA ALA A 12 14.43 -34.77 5.54
C ALA A 12 13.65 -36.07 5.70
N ALA A 13 13.48 -36.79 4.58
CA ALA A 13 13.25 -38.24 4.62
C ALA A 13 13.73 -38.85 3.31
N ILE A 14 15.02 -38.64 3.00
CA ILE A 14 15.73 -39.48 2.03
C ILE A 14 15.98 -40.81 2.75
N ALA A 15 14.98 -41.67 2.78
CA ALA A 15 15.19 -43.07 3.07
C ALA A 15 16.06 -43.63 1.93
N MET A 16 17.28 -44.07 2.26
CA MET A 16 18.15 -44.79 1.33
C MET A 16 17.38 -45.99 0.77
N PRO A 17 17.09 -46.07 -0.55
CA PRO A 17 16.70 -47.32 -1.13
C PRO A 17 17.96 -48.18 -1.27
N THR A 18 18.00 -49.25 -0.48
CA THR A 18 18.89 -50.38 -0.68
C THR A 18 18.84 -50.81 -2.15
N LEU A 19 19.98 -50.73 -2.84
CA LEU A 19 20.13 -51.15 -4.23
C LEU A 19 19.93 -52.67 -4.33
N HIS A 20 18.68 -53.09 -4.53
CA HIS A 20 18.37 -54.41 -5.02
C HIS A 20 18.79 -54.50 -6.49
N ARG A 21 19.82 -55.31 -6.70
CA ARG A 21 20.41 -55.64 -8.01
C ARG A 21 19.41 -56.47 -8.82
N HIS A 22 18.47 -55.80 -9.50
CA HIS A 22 17.61 -56.45 -10.47
C HIS A 22 18.39 -56.73 -11.76
N ARG A 23 18.55 -58.03 -12.02
CA ARG A 23 19.15 -58.61 -13.21
C ARG A 23 18.31 -58.19 -14.42
N ALA A 24 18.91 -57.40 -15.31
CA ALA A 24 18.31 -56.97 -16.56
C ALA A 24 18.06 -58.19 -17.48
N ARG A 25 16.79 -58.52 -17.69
CA ARG A 25 16.35 -59.37 -18.81
C ARG A 25 14.88 -59.06 -19.08
N GLU A 26 14.66 -58.16 -20.04
CA GLU A 26 13.64 -58.18 -21.11
C GLU A 26 13.77 -56.86 -21.89
N GLN A 27 14.26 -56.98 -23.12
CA GLN A 27 14.52 -55.90 -24.06
C GLN A 27 13.21 -55.60 -24.80
N GLY A 28 12.69 -54.37 -24.68
CA GLY A 28 11.58 -53.91 -25.54
C GLY A 28 10.78 -52.73 -24.99
N PHE A 29 10.54 -52.66 -23.67
CA PHE A 29 9.60 -51.68 -23.09
C PHE A 29 10.20 -50.74 -22.04
N VAL A 30 11.47 -50.91 -21.67
CA VAL A 30 12.08 -50.13 -20.57
C VAL A 30 12.62 -48.77 -21.03
N LEU A 31 12.97 -48.63 -22.32
CA LEU A 31 13.50 -47.39 -22.90
C LEU A 31 12.49 -46.22 -22.89
N PRO A 32 11.22 -46.39 -23.33
CA PRO A 32 10.25 -45.29 -23.32
C PRO A 32 9.83 -44.89 -21.89
N LEU A 33 9.84 -45.82 -20.93
CA LEU A 33 9.53 -45.52 -19.53
C LEU A 33 10.58 -44.62 -18.87
N ALA A 34 11.88 -44.87 -19.12
CA ALA A 34 12.95 -44.02 -18.62
C ALA A 34 12.89 -42.60 -19.21
N MET A 35 12.56 -42.49 -20.51
CA MET A 35 12.36 -41.18 -21.16
C MET A 35 11.16 -40.43 -20.55
N GLY A 36 10.02 -41.09 -20.34
CA GLY A 36 8.85 -40.48 -19.72
C GLY A 36 9.13 -39.97 -18.30
N ALA A 37 9.82 -40.76 -17.48
CA ALA A 37 10.19 -40.36 -16.11
C ALA A 37 11.11 -39.12 -16.10
N SER A 38 12.11 -39.06 -16.99
CA SER A 38 13.00 -37.89 -17.10
C SER A 38 12.24 -36.63 -17.55
N MET A 39 11.29 -36.77 -18.47
CA MET A 39 10.47 -35.66 -18.96
C MET A 39 9.56 -35.11 -17.85
N VAL A 40 8.95 -35.98 -17.03
CA VAL A 40 8.14 -35.57 -15.87
C VAL A 40 9.00 -34.83 -14.84
N LEU A 41 10.23 -35.31 -14.57
CA LEU A 41 11.15 -34.64 -13.65
C LEU A 41 11.58 -33.25 -14.16
N LEU A 42 11.84 -33.11 -15.47
CA LEU A 42 12.17 -31.82 -16.09
C LEU A 42 10.97 -30.85 -16.10
N LEU A 43 9.75 -31.34 -16.38
CA LEU A 43 8.55 -30.51 -16.29
C LEU A 43 8.26 -30.09 -14.84
N GLY A 44 8.50 -30.99 -13.88
CA GLY A 44 8.35 -30.72 -12.45
C GLY A 44 9.31 -29.64 -11.96
N SER A 45 10.58 -29.69 -12.38
CA SER A 45 11.57 -28.66 -12.00
C SER A 45 11.26 -27.30 -12.61
N LEU A 46 10.89 -27.25 -13.90
CA LEU A 46 10.49 -26.02 -14.57
C LEU A 46 9.24 -25.39 -13.92
N SER A 47 8.26 -26.21 -13.54
CA SER A 47 7.04 -25.74 -12.85
C SER A 47 7.35 -25.16 -11.47
N ALA A 48 8.27 -25.77 -10.71
CA ALA A 48 8.69 -25.23 -9.43
C ALA A 48 9.42 -23.88 -9.58
N HIS A 49 10.25 -23.75 -10.63
CA HIS A 49 10.97 -22.51 -10.91
C HIS A 49 10.02 -21.37 -11.29
N THR A 50 9.02 -21.59 -12.15
CA THR A 50 8.05 -20.56 -12.55
C THR A 50 7.21 -20.09 -11.36
N VAL A 51 6.75 -21.01 -10.50
CA VAL A 51 5.98 -20.67 -9.29
C VAL A 51 6.80 -19.80 -8.33
N SER A 52 8.07 -20.12 -8.12
CA SER A 52 8.94 -19.32 -7.24
C SER A 52 9.15 -17.89 -7.75
N LEU A 53 9.28 -17.72 -9.07
CA LEU A 53 9.44 -16.41 -9.69
C LEU A 53 8.14 -15.61 -9.60
N GLN A 54 7.00 -16.25 -9.88
CA GLN A 54 5.69 -15.61 -9.75
C GLN A 54 5.42 -15.16 -8.30
N ALA A 55 5.75 -15.99 -7.30
CA ALA A 55 5.62 -15.63 -5.89
C ALA A 55 6.50 -14.42 -5.51
N ARG A 56 7.74 -14.34 -6.04
CA ARG A 56 8.61 -13.17 -5.83
C ARG A 56 8.02 -11.90 -6.46
N MET A 57 7.49 -12.00 -7.68
CA MET A 57 6.88 -10.87 -8.37
C MET A 57 5.64 -10.37 -7.63
N GLN A 58 4.81 -11.27 -7.09
CA GLN A 58 3.69 -10.92 -6.23
C GLN A 58 4.16 -10.21 -4.96
N GLY A 59 5.17 -10.74 -4.28
CA GLY A 59 5.72 -10.12 -3.07
C GLY A 59 6.28 -8.71 -3.31
N ILE A 60 6.93 -8.48 -4.45
CA ILE A 60 7.41 -7.14 -4.83
C ILE A 60 6.25 -6.17 -5.02
N ARG A 61 5.18 -6.59 -5.70
CA ARG A 61 3.98 -5.75 -5.93
C ARG A 61 3.29 -5.40 -4.63
N GLU A 62 3.10 -6.39 -3.74
CA GLU A 62 2.51 -6.16 -2.42
C GLU A 62 3.36 -5.19 -1.59
N GLN A 63 4.68 -5.35 -1.62
CA GLN A 63 5.57 -4.43 -0.90
C GLN A 63 5.50 -3.01 -1.45
N GLN A 64 5.45 -2.85 -2.78
CA GLN A 64 5.29 -1.54 -3.42
C GLN A 64 3.96 -0.90 -3.03
N GLN A 65 2.87 -1.67 -3.03
CA GLN A 65 1.57 -1.18 -2.62
C GLN A 65 1.56 -0.71 -1.16
N ARG A 66 2.10 -1.51 -0.23
CA ARG A 66 2.21 -1.12 1.19
C ARG A 66 3.03 0.15 1.38
N ARG A 67 4.16 0.28 0.68
CA ARG A 67 4.97 1.51 0.73
C ARG A 67 4.19 2.74 0.24
N ALA A 68 3.37 2.59 -0.79
CA ALA A 68 2.54 3.67 -1.28
C ALA A 68 1.44 4.05 -0.26
N GLU A 69 0.81 3.07 0.38
CA GLU A 69 -0.16 3.28 1.46
C GLU A 69 0.46 4.00 2.65
N ASP A 70 1.66 3.58 3.08
CA ASP A 70 2.40 4.22 4.18
C ASP A 70 2.76 5.67 3.86
N ARG A 71 3.20 5.96 2.63
CA ARG A 71 3.49 7.34 2.18
C ARG A 71 2.24 8.21 2.17
N LEU A 72 1.11 7.68 1.66
CA LEU A 72 -0.17 8.38 1.68
C LEU A 72 -0.62 8.65 3.12
N ALA A 73 -0.59 7.65 3.98
CA ALA A 73 -0.97 7.78 5.39
C ALA A 73 -0.12 8.83 6.10
N SER A 74 1.19 8.82 5.89
CA SER A 74 2.07 9.84 6.45
C SER A 74 1.79 11.24 5.89
N ALA A 75 1.54 11.37 4.59
CA ALA A 75 1.19 12.66 3.98
C ALA A 75 -0.12 13.22 4.55
N GLY A 76 -1.16 12.38 4.68
CA GLY A 76 -2.43 12.75 5.29
C GLY A 76 -2.30 13.18 6.74
N GLN A 77 -1.56 12.41 7.55
CA GLN A 77 -1.31 12.75 8.94
C GLN A 77 -0.50 14.05 9.08
N GLN A 78 0.53 14.24 8.26
CA GLN A 78 1.36 15.45 8.30
C GLN A 78 0.57 16.69 7.88
N LEU A 79 -0.23 16.60 6.81
CA LEU A 79 -1.09 17.69 6.36
C LEU A 79 -2.11 18.05 7.43
N LEU A 80 -2.78 17.06 8.02
CA LEU A 80 -3.77 17.29 9.07
C LEU A 80 -3.15 17.86 10.35
N ALA A 81 -1.95 17.41 10.72
CA ALA A 81 -1.22 17.96 11.86
C ALA A 81 -0.83 19.43 11.64
N GLU A 82 -0.34 19.77 10.44
CA GLU A 82 0.00 21.15 10.07
C GLU A 82 -1.23 22.04 10.06
N LEU A 83 -2.33 21.56 9.47
CA LEU A 83 -3.58 22.28 9.40
C LEU A 83 -4.16 22.50 10.80
N HIS A 84 -4.17 21.48 11.66
CA HIS A 84 -4.63 21.60 13.05
C HIS A 84 -3.76 22.52 13.91
N ARG A 85 -2.43 22.54 13.70
CA ARG A 85 -1.50 23.36 14.49
C ARG A 85 -1.51 24.82 14.06
N SER A 86 -1.42 25.07 12.76
CA SER A 86 -1.13 26.40 12.23
C SER A 86 -2.39 27.14 11.82
N HIS A 87 -3.40 26.44 11.28
CA HIS A 87 -4.61 27.05 10.73
C HIS A 87 -5.88 26.26 11.08
N PRO A 88 -6.18 26.05 12.37
CA PRO A 88 -7.26 25.17 12.80
C PRO A 88 -8.65 25.62 12.31
N CYS A 89 -8.82 26.88 11.91
CA CYS A 89 -10.08 27.36 11.34
C CYS A 89 -10.36 26.81 9.94
N LEU A 90 -9.32 26.40 9.19
CA LEU A 90 -9.48 25.70 7.91
C LEU A 90 -10.06 24.30 8.08
N LEU A 91 -10.02 23.71 9.28
CA LEU A 91 -10.64 22.40 9.54
C LEU A 91 -12.16 22.43 9.37
N ALA A 92 -12.79 23.58 9.64
CA ALA A 92 -14.24 23.71 9.50
C ALA A 92 -14.68 24.02 8.06
N LEU A 93 -13.75 24.36 7.17
CA LEU A 93 -14.04 24.94 5.87
C LEU A 93 -13.70 23.97 4.73
N PRO A 94 -14.58 23.78 3.73
CA PRO A 94 -14.26 22.98 2.55
C PRO A 94 -13.10 23.60 1.77
N LEU A 95 -12.34 22.79 1.04
CA LEU A 95 -11.18 23.26 0.26
C LEU A 95 -11.51 24.42 -0.71
N GLU A 96 -12.70 24.39 -1.28
CA GLU A 96 -13.23 25.41 -2.19
C GLU A 96 -13.30 26.80 -1.55
N HIS A 97 -13.48 26.85 -0.21
CA HIS A 97 -13.65 28.09 0.54
C HIS A 97 -12.34 28.62 1.14
N TRP A 98 -11.20 27.94 0.94
CA TRP A 98 -9.92 28.37 1.51
C TRP A 98 -9.40 29.66 0.89
N ASP A 99 -9.72 29.92 -0.38
CA ASP A 99 -9.22 31.07 -1.16
C ASP A 99 -10.22 32.25 -1.21
N VAL A 100 -11.25 32.21 -0.37
CA VAL A 100 -12.27 33.25 -0.34
C VAL A 100 -11.66 34.50 0.29
N HIS A 101 -11.51 35.53 -0.54
CA HIS A 101 -10.97 36.83 -0.15
C HIS A 101 -11.83 37.42 0.98
N GLY A 102 -11.26 37.48 2.19
CA GLY A 102 -11.94 37.99 3.39
C GLY A 102 -11.88 37.05 4.60
N LEU A 103 -11.56 35.77 4.42
CA LEU A 103 -11.25 34.89 5.55
C LEU A 103 -9.79 35.07 5.99
N VAL A 104 -9.59 35.70 7.15
CA VAL A 104 -8.28 35.89 7.80
C VAL A 104 -7.83 34.60 8.51
N CYS A 105 -8.02 33.45 7.87
CA CYS A 105 -7.68 32.15 8.45
C CYS A 105 -6.22 31.77 8.23
N ALA A 106 -5.72 32.03 7.02
CA ALA A 106 -4.36 31.75 6.63
C ALA A 106 -3.97 32.71 5.49
N PRO A 107 -2.69 33.14 5.42
CA PRO A 107 -2.21 33.90 4.27
C PRO A 107 -2.17 32.98 3.03
N ALA A 108 -2.40 33.56 1.84
CA ALA A 108 -2.33 32.84 0.56
C ALA A 108 -1.11 31.90 0.38
N PRO A 109 0.14 32.29 0.74
CA PRO A 109 1.28 31.36 0.65
C PRO A 109 1.17 30.14 1.57
N ALA A 110 0.55 30.26 2.75
CA ALA A 110 0.34 29.12 3.64
C ALA A 110 -0.72 28.16 3.07
N ILE A 111 -1.78 28.70 2.46
CA ILE A 111 -2.79 27.90 1.76
C ILE A 111 -2.15 27.14 0.60
N ALA A 112 -1.27 27.79 -0.17
CA ALA A 112 -0.53 27.14 -1.25
C ALA A 112 0.35 25.99 -0.75
N ALA A 113 1.04 26.17 0.38
CA ALA A 113 1.87 25.15 1.02
C ALA A 113 1.07 23.98 1.61
N LEU A 114 -0.18 24.21 2.05
CA LEU A 114 -1.10 23.14 2.47
C LEU A 114 -1.68 22.37 1.28
N ARG A 115 -1.91 23.05 0.14
CA ARG A 115 -2.42 22.41 -1.08
C ARG A 115 -1.41 21.49 -1.73
N GLN A 116 -0.12 21.81 -1.62
CA GLN A 116 0.95 21.02 -2.22
C GLN A 116 2.17 21.03 -1.30
N GLY A 117 2.67 19.84 -0.98
CA GLY A 117 3.79 19.69 -0.06
C GLY A 117 4.59 18.42 -0.32
N GLN A 118 5.51 18.12 0.59
CA GLN A 118 6.31 16.90 0.56
C GLN A 118 6.18 16.16 1.88
N ALA A 119 5.99 14.85 1.79
CA ALA A 119 5.94 13.94 2.94
C ALA A 119 6.71 12.66 2.60
N LEU A 120 7.63 12.25 3.49
CA LEU A 120 8.51 11.08 3.29
C LEU A 120 9.21 11.04 1.92
N GLY A 121 9.61 12.20 1.40
CA GLY A 121 10.29 12.33 0.10
C GLY A 121 9.38 12.16 -1.12
N ALA A 122 8.05 12.03 -0.93
CA ALA A 122 7.07 12.08 -2.00
C ALA A 122 6.36 13.44 -2.00
N SER A 123 6.20 14.03 -3.18
CA SER A 123 5.35 15.21 -3.34
C SER A 123 3.89 14.80 -3.29
N TYR A 124 3.08 15.52 -2.53
CA TYR A 124 1.65 15.29 -2.45
C TYR A 124 0.89 16.55 -2.87
N ARG A 125 -0.35 16.33 -3.31
CA ARG A 125 -1.32 17.38 -3.63
C ARG A 125 -2.63 17.08 -2.93
N LEU A 126 -3.16 18.07 -2.22
CA LEU A 126 -4.50 18.05 -1.68
C LEU A 126 -5.50 18.21 -2.84
N ILE A 127 -6.36 17.20 -3.02
CA ILE A 127 -7.36 17.18 -4.09
C ILE A 127 -8.69 17.70 -3.57
N ASP A 128 -9.10 17.26 -2.39
CA ASP A 128 -10.38 17.64 -1.80
C ASP A 128 -10.33 17.58 -0.27
N TRP A 129 -11.14 18.42 0.37
CA TRP A 129 -11.37 18.43 1.81
C TRP A 129 -12.83 18.78 2.08
N ARG A 130 -13.56 17.85 2.68
CA ARG A 130 -15.00 17.93 2.94
C ARG A 130 -15.29 17.73 4.43
N PRO A 131 -15.19 18.80 5.24
CA PRO A 131 -15.45 18.72 6.68
C PRO A 131 -16.92 18.54 7.03
N GLN A 132 -17.82 18.79 6.08
CA GLN A 132 -19.27 18.65 6.23
C GLN A 132 -19.77 17.20 6.22
N LEU A 133 -18.93 16.25 5.81
CA LEU A 133 -19.25 14.83 5.88
C LEU A 133 -18.93 14.30 7.30
N GLN A 134 -19.66 13.29 7.76
CA GLN A 134 -19.38 12.59 9.01
C GLN A 134 -19.09 11.11 8.71
N PRO A 135 -17.84 10.63 8.84
CA PRO A 135 -16.61 11.40 9.10
C PRO A 135 -16.23 12.32 7.93
N ALA A 136 -15.43 13.36 8.19
CA ALA A 136 -14.96 14.28 7.17
C ALA A 136 -14.08 13.55 6.16
N GLU A 137 -14.17 13.91 4.88
CA GLU A 137 -13.39 13.26 3.82
C GLU A 137 -12.21 14.14 3.39
N LEU A 138 -11.02 13.54 3.34
CA LEU A 138 -9.81 14.16 2.84
C LEU A 138 -9.29 13.32 1.67
N LEU A 139 -9.08 13.95 0.52
CA LEU A 139 -8.51 13.32 -0.67
C LEU A 139 -7.15 13.91 -0.98
N ILE A 140 -6.13 13.05 -0.99
CA ILE A 140 -4.75 13.44 -1.30
C ILE A 140 -4.26 12.58 -2.46
N GLU A 141 -3.47 13.18 -3.34
CA GLU A 141 -2.77 12.52 -4.42
C GLU A 141 -1.26 12.58 -4.18
N LEU A 142 -0.57 11.45 -4.35
CA LEU A 142 0.87 11.44 -4.49
C LEU A 142 1.26 11.64 -5.95
N ALA A 143 2.22 12.55 -6.17
CA ALA A 143 2.82 12.73 -7.47
C ALA A 143 3.49 11.42 -7.93
N ALA A 144 3.42 11.16 -9.24
CA ALA A 144 4.14 10.05 -9.86
C ALA A 144 5.64 10.19 -9.58
N ALA A 145 6.25 9.14 -9.04
CA ALA A 145 7.68 9.09 -8.77
C ALA A 145 8.31 8.01 -9.68
N GLY A 146 9.11 8.44 -10.65
CA GLY A 146 9.71 7.54 -11.64
C GLY A 146 8.64 6.86 -12.50
N ASN A 147 8.55 5.53 -12.40
CA ASN A 147 7.59 4.70 -13.14
C ASN A 147 6.33 4.35 -12.34
N GLU A 148 6.16 4.90 -11.12
CA GLU A 148 4.96 4.66 -10.33
C GLU A 148 3.83 5.60 -10.81
N PRO A 149 2.62 5.08 -11.09
CA PRO A 149 1.48 5.92 -11.44
C PRO A 149 1.09 6.83 -10.27
N THR A 150 0.40 7.92 -10.56
CA THR A 150 -0.24 8.75 -9.54
C THR A 150 -1.20 7.91 -8.72
N ARG A 151 -1.14 8.06 -7.39
CA ARG A 151 -2.03 7.33 -6.47
C ARG A 151 -2.76 8.30 -5.59
N GLN A 152 -4.07 8.10 -5.44
CA GLN A 152 -4.89 8.90 -4.55
C GLN A 152 -5.25 8.09 -3.31
N GLY A 153 -5.30 8.75 -2.16
CA GLY A 153 -5.74 8.18 -0.89
C GLY A 153 -6.94 8.98 -0.37
N ALA A 154 -8.00 8.26 -0.01
CA ALA A 154 -9.14 8.84 0.69
C ALA A 154 -9.03 8.56 2.18
N PHE A 155 -9.19 9.60 2.99
CA PHE A 155 -9.12 9.52 4.45
C PHE A 155 -10.44 9.97 5.05
N ALA A 156 -10.89 9.21 6.04
CA ALA A 156 -11.97 9.58 6.96
C ALA A 156 -11.33 10.25 8.17
N VAL A 157 -11.75 11.48 8.46
CA VAL A 157 -11.26 12.30 9.56
C VAL A 157 -12.42 12.55 10.51
N GLN A 158 -12.29 12.09 11.74
CA GLN A 158 -13.27 12.39 12.77
C GLN A 158 -12.95 13.76 13.36
N LEU A 159 -13.91 14.68 13.22
CA LEU A 159 -13.85 16.00 13.83
C LEU A 159 -14.76 16.01 15.07
N ALA A 160 -14.23 16.42 16.21
CA ALA A 160 -15.02 16.79 17.36
C ALA A 160 -15.67 18.17 17.09
N PRO A 161 -16.96 18.34 17.43
CA PRO A 161 -17.62 19.63 17.29
C PRO A 161 -16.94 20.68 18.17
N ALA A 162 -16.88 21.92 17.70
CA ALA A 162 -16.41 23.03 18.51
C ALA A 162 -17.34 23.20 19.73
N GLN A 163 -16.76 23.21 20.94
CA GLN A 163 -17.49 23.38 22.20
C GLN A 163 -17.09 24.69 22.88
N PRO A 164 -17.90 25.76 22.77
CA PRO A 164 -17.70 26.96 23.57
C PRO A 164 -18.03 26.70 25.05
N PRO A 165 -17.32 27.32 26.03
CA PRO A 165 -16.27 28.35 25.89
C PRO A 165 -14.84 27.81 25.73
N THR A 166 -14.63 26.51 25.82
CA THR A 166 -13.29 25.90 25.95
C THR A 166 -12.57 25.68 24.62
N GLN A 167 -13.30 25.45 23.53
CA GLN A 167 -12.76 25.19 22.20
C GLN A 167 -13.63 25.81 21.10
N PRO A 168 -13.22 26.96 20.54
CA PRO A 168 -13.97 27.63 19.47
C PRO A 168 -13.80 26.95 18.10
N GLN A 169 -12.94 25.93 17.95
CA GLN A 169 -12.62 25.31 16.67
C GLN A 169 -12.66 23.78 16.75
N PRO A 170 -13.05 23.09 15.66
CA PRO A 170 -13.16 21.63 15.65
C PRO A 170 -11.79 20.97 15.82
N GLN A 171 -11.76 19.85 16.54
CA GLN A 171 -10.54 19.09 16.80
C GLN A 171 -10.53 17.79 16.03
N ILE A 172 -9.35 17.39 15.55
CA ILE A 172 -9.18 16.07 14.93
C ILE A 172 -9.06 15.04 16.06
N THR A 173 -9.96 14.05 16.08
CA THR A 173 -9.94 12.98 17.08
C THR A 173 -9.44 11.65 16.54
N ASP A 174 -9.74 11.36 15.27
CA ASP A 174 -9.29 10.15 14.59
C ASP A 174 -9.04 10.41 13.10
N VAL A 175 -8.11 9.67 12.51
CA VAL A 175 -7.79 9.72 11.07
C VAL A 175 -7.57 8.30 10.57
N ARG A 176 -8.34 7.90 9.57
CA ARG A 176 -8.26 6.57 8.98
C ARG A 176 -8.16 6.66 7.46
N LEU A 177 -7.20 5.94 6.88
CA LEU A 177 -7.19 5.69 5.44
C LEU A 177 -8.36 4.75 5.07
N VAL A 178 -9.28 5.24 4.24
CA VAL A 178 -10.46 4.50 3.79
C VAL A 178 -10.13 3.64 2.58
N GLY A 179 -9.23 4.12 1.71
CA GLY A 179 -8.76 3.33 0.58
C GLY A 179 -7.92 4.12 -0.40
N LEU A 180 -7.29 3.38 -1.32
CA LEU A 180 -6.61 3.94 -2.48
C LEU A 180 -7.64 4.16 -3.60
N ARG A 181 -7.67 5.36 -4.17
CA ARG A 181 -8.43 5.69 -5.38
C ARG A 181 -7.44 5.93 -6.52
N GLY A 182 -7.84 5.58 -7.76
CA GLY A 182 -7.03 5.86 -8.95
C GLY A 182 -6.07 4.76 -9.40
N VAL A 183 -6.25 3.50 -8.98
CA VAL A 183 -5.63 2.37 -9.68
C VAL A 183 -6.54 2.00 -10.85
N ALA A 184 -6.34 2.63 -12.01
CA ALA A 184 -6.85 2.04 -13.25
C ALA A 184 -6.14 0.68 -13.45
N PRO A 185 -6.85 -0.38 -13.86
CA PRO A 185 -6.28 -1.69 -14.10
C PRO A 185 -5.19 -1.68 -15.19
#